data_AF-A0A6G4AW96-F1
#
_entry.id   AF-A0A6G4AW96-F1
#
_cell.length_a   1.000
_cell.length_b   1.000
_cell.length_c   1.000
_cell.angle_alpha   90.00
_cell.angle_beta   90.00
_cell.angle_gamma   90.00
#
_symmetry.space_group_name_H-M   'P 1'
#
loop_
_entity.id
_entity.type
_entity.pdbx_description
1 polymer ?
#
loop_
_entity_poly.entity_id
_entity_poly.type
_entity_poly.pdbx_seq_one_letter_code
_entity_poly.pdbx_strand_id
1 'polypeptide(L)'
;MLTVTTVNVNGLRAAAKKGFISWLDGTAADVVCLQEVRAEPKELPEAVREPDGWHVVHAPAAAKGRAGVSVYARRELEGVRVGFGSSEFDGSGRYVEVDLPGVTVGSLYLPSGEVGTDRQDEKERFMAEFLPYLKELRERAAAGGREALVCGDWNIAHQEADLKNWKANQKKSGFLPEERAWLGRVFEEAAYVDVVRALHPDVAGPYSWWSYRGRAFDNDAGWRIDYQIATPGLAGRAVKAVVERAAAYDQRWSDHAPVTVAYGPAH
;
A
#
# COMPACT_ATOMS: atom_id res chain seq x y z
N MET A 1 8.20 19.39 3.80
CA MET A 1 7.05 18.51 4.08
C MET A 1 6.98 17.50 2.95
N LEU A 2 6.67 16.25 3.25
CA LEU A 2 6.49 15.17 2.29
C LEU A 2 5.10 14.59 2.50
N THR A 3 4.27 14.57 1.46
CA THR A 3 2.93 13.96 1.51
C THR A 3 2.92 12.71 0.64
N VAL A 4 2.61 11.56 1.23
CA VAL A 4 2.58 10.28 0.50
C VAL A 4 1.17 9.72 0.58
N THR A 5 0.68 9.19 -0.54
CA THR A 5 -0.59 8.47 -0.61
C THR A 5 -0.37 7.05 -1.08
N THR A 6 -1.11 6.10 -0.51
CA THR A 6 -1.21 4.75 -1.07
C THR A 6 -2.66 4.39 -1.37
N VAL A 7 -2.89 3.71 -2.48
CA VAL A 7 -4.21 3.22 -2.84
C VAL A 7 -4.16 2.03 -3.79
N ASN A 8 -4.85 0.95 -3.42
CA ASN A 8 -5.18 -0.11 -4.36
C ASN A 8 -6.30 0.37 -5.29
N VAL A 9 -6.03 0.43 -6.59
CA VAL A 9 -6.94 0.99 -7.60
C VAL A 9 -7.87 -0.06 -8.22
N ASN A 10 -7.71 -1.34 -7.89
CA ASN A 10 -8.50 -2.47 -8.40
C ASN A 10 -8.69 -2.40 -9.94
N GLY A 11 -7.61 -2.07 -10.64
CA GLY A 11 -7.56 -1.84 -12.09
C GLY A 11 -7.55 -0.35 -12.45
N LEU A 12 -6.37 0.16 -12.77
CA LEU A 12 -6.15 1.59 -13.06
C LEU A 12 -6.97 2.10 -14.25
N ARG A 13 -7.15 1.27 -15.30
CA ARG A 13 -7.97 1.62 -16.46
C ARG A 13 -9.44 1.88 -16.10
N ALA A 14 -9.97 1.13 -15.13
CA ALA A 14 -11.35 1.29 -14.68
C ALA A 14 -11.46 2.49 -13.74
N ALA A 15 -10.52 2.63 -12.80
CA ALA A 15 -10.46 3.76 -11.87
C ALA A 15 -10.35 5.10 -12.62
N ALA A 16 -9.52 5.17 -13.67
CA ALA A 16 -9.34 6.35 -14.52
C ALA A 16 -10.66 6.88 -15.09
N LYS A 17 -11.59 5.99 -15.45
CA LYS A 17 -12.92 6.34 -16.00
C LYS A 17 -13.93 6.78 -14.92
N LYS A 18 -13.65 6.52 -13.65
CA LYS A 18 -14.59 6.69 -12.53
C LYS A 18 -14.26 7.85 -11.59
N GLY A 19 -13.18 8.59 -11.84
CA GLY A 19 -12.80 9.77 -11.05
C GLY A 19 -11.38 9.76 -10.51
N PHE A 20 -10.59 8.71 -10.73
CA PHE A 20 -9.19 8.68 -10.31
C PHE A 20 -8.35 9.81 -10.90
N ILE A 21 -8.56 10.16 -12.18
CA ILE A 21 -7.81 11.26 -12.83
C ILE A 21 -8.09 12.58 -12.10
N SER A 22 -9.37 12.91 -11.88
CA SER A 22 -9.75 14.13 -11.16
C SER A 22 -9.23 14.16 -9.72
N TRP A 23 -9.14 12.99 -9.07
CA TRP A 23 -8.50 12.88 -7.76
C TRP A 23 -6.98 13.12 -7.83
N LEU A 24 -6.29 12.54 -8.82
CA LEU A 24 -4.85 12.71 -9.03
C LEU A 24 -4.49 14.17 -9.38
N ASP A 25 -5.34 14.87 -10.12
CA ASP A 25 -5.15 16.29 -10.45
C ASP A 25 -5.29 17.19 -9.21
N GLY A 26 -6.16 16.81 -8.27
CA GLY A 26 -6.45 17.58 -7.06
C GLY A 26 -5.61 17.22 -5.83
N THR A 27 -4.83 16.13 -5.86
CA THR A 27 -4.10 15.66 -4.68
C THR A 27 -2.87 16.50 -4.37
N ALA A 28 -2.67 16.77 -3.08
CA ALA A 28 -1.46 17.39 -2.54
C ALA A 28 -0.30 16.39 -2.34
N ALA A 29 -0.47 15.13 -2.73
CA ALA A 29 0.58 14.13 -2.62
C ALA A 29 1.81 14.49 -3.46
N ASP A 30 2.99 14.30 -2.87
CA ASP A 30 4.28 14.32 -3.55
C ASP A 30 4.60 12.95 -4.15
N VAL A 31 4.09 11.89 -3.53
CA VAL A 31 4.26 10.49 -3.95
C VAL A 31 2.93 9.76 -3.86
N VAL A 32 2.58 8.98 -4.90
CA VAL A 32 1.41 8.11 -4.93
C VAL A 32 1.83 6.68 -5.26
N CYS A 33 1.60 5.77 -4.33
CA CYS A 33 1.81 4.34 -4.48
C CYS A 33 0.51 3.66 -4.90
N LEU A 34 0.50 3.04 -6.07
CA LEU A 34 -0.67 2.35 -6.61
C LEU A 34 -0.48 0.83 -6.56
N GLN A 35 -1.54 0.12 -6.17
CA GLN A 35 -1.61 -1.33 -6.16
C GLN A 35 -2.75 -1.82 -7.06
N GLU A 36 -2.62 -3.06 -7.54
CA GLU A 36 -3.53 -3.65 -8.52
C GLU A 36 -3.78 -2.77 -9.75
N VAL A 37 -2.73 -2.33 -10.40
CA VAL A 37 -2.82 -1.58 -11.67
C VAL A 37 -3.51 -2.41 -12.76
N ARG A 38 -3.28 -3.74 -12.77
CA ARG A 38 -3.88 -4.75 -13.65
C ARG A 38 -3.78 -4.42 -15.14
N ALA A 39 -2.66 -3.82 -15.53
CA ALA A 39 -2.38 -3.43 -16.90
C ALA A 39 -0.87 -3.31 -17.14
N GLU A 40 -0.46 -3.65 -18.35
CA GLU A 40 0.83 -3.23 -18.92
C GLU A 40 0.80 -1.73 -19.24
N PRO A 41 1.94 -1.01 -19.19
CA PRO A 41 1.97 0.43 -19.47
C PRO A 41 1.28 0.81 -20.78
N LYS A 42 1.53 0.06 -21.87
CA LYS A 42 0.92 0.32 -23.19
C LYS A 42 -0.61 0.21 -23.24
N GLU A 43 -1.22 -0.41 -22.23
CA GLU A 43 -2.68 -0.53 -22.13
C GLU A 43 -3.32 0.62 -21.35
N LEU A 44 -2.50 1.42 -20.65
CA LEU A 44 -2.96 2.53 -19.84
C LEU A 44 -3.22 3.78 -20.71
N PRO A 45 -4.31 4.52 -20.45
CA PRO A 45 -4.47 5.87 -21.00
C PRO A 45 -3.29 6.76 -20.62
N GLU A 46 -2.89 7.68 -21.50
CA GLU A 46 -1.76 8.59 -21.29
C GLU A 46 -1.86 9.35 -19.97
N ALA A 47 -3.05 9.89 -19.66
CA ALA A 47 -3.34 10.65 -18.44
C ALA A 47 -3.10 9.90 -17.11
N VAL A 48 -2.91 8.57 -17.14
CA VAL A 48 -2.52 7.79 -15.95
C VAL A 48 -1.25 6.97 -16.15
N ARG A 49 -0.77 6.84 -17.39
CA ARG A 49 0.51 6.20 -17.74
C ARG A 49 1.68 7.14 -17.46
N GLU A 50 1.58 8.36 -17.98
CA GLU A 50 2.60 9.40 -17.90
C GLU A 50 1.90 10.75 -17.61
N PRO A 51 1.21 10.90 -16.46
CA PRO A 51 0.55 12.15 -16.11
C PRO A 51 1.56 13.30 -15.96
N ASP A 52 1.18 14.49 -16.44
CA ASP A 52 2.01 15.68 -16.40
C ASP A 52 2.49 16.00 -14.99
N GLY A 53 3.79 16.30 -14.86
CA GLY A 53 4.41 16.65 -13.57
C GLY A 53 4.67 15.46 -12.64
N TRP A 54 4.57 14.23 -13.14
CA TRP A 54 4.92 13.02 -12.39
C TRP A 54 6.00 12.20 -13.10
N HIS A 55 6.97 11.74 -12.32
CA HIS A 55 7.87 10.65 -12.67
C HIS A 55 7.20 9.34 -12.27
N VAL A 56 7.06 8.42 -13.21
CA VAL A 56 6.28 7.20 -13.02
C VAL A 56 7.13 5.96 -13.21
N VAL A 57 7.01 5.03 -12.27
CA VAL A 57 7.49 3.66 -12.43
C VAL A 57 6.30 2.71 -12.36
N HIS A 58 6.15 1.89 -13.39
CA HIS A 58 5.20 0.79 -13.44
C HIS A 58 5.92 -0.55 -13.33
N ALA A 59 5.45 -1.43 -12.44
CA ALA A 59 5.89 -2.82 -12.35
C ALA A 59 4.68 -3.73 -12.61
N PRO A 60 4.37 -4.04 -13.89
CA PRO A 60 3.28 -4.94 -14.24
C PRO A 60 3.57 -6.38 -13.80
N ALA A 61 2.51 -7.16 -13.60
CA ALA A 61 2.66 -8.60 -13.39
C ALA A 61 2.80 -9.33 -14.72
N ALA A 62 3.60 -10.40 -14.77
CA ALA A 62 3.69 -11.28 -15.94
C ALA A 62 2.32 -11.91 -16.29
N ALA A 63 1.51 -12.19 -15.27
CA ALA A 63 0.12 -12.62 -15.44
C ALA A 63 -0.77 -11.44 -15.84
N LYS A 64 -1.15 -11.38 -17.13
CA LYS A 64 -1.96 -10.28 -17.69
C LYS A 64 -3.26 -10.03 -16.91
N GLY A 65 -3.54 -8.76 -16.64
CA GLY A 65 -4.77 -8.33 -15.95
C GLY A 65 -4.82 -8.65 -14.45
N ARG A 66 -3.70 -9.08 -13.85
CA ARG A 66 -3.56 -9.37 -12.42
C ARG A 66 -2.55 -8.41 -11.79
N ALA A 67 -2.69 -8.17 -10.48
CA ALA A 67 -1.71 -7.44 -9.66
C ALA A 67 -1.20 -6.15 -10.35
N GLY A 68 0.12 -5.95 -10.33
CA GLY A 68 0.78 -4.75 -10.86
C GLY A 68 0.79 -3.63 -9.84
N VAL A 69 1.96 -3.02 -9.65
CA VAL A 69 2.14 -1.86 -8.76
C VAL A 69 2.76 -0.70 -9.51
N SER A 70 2.61 0.51 -8.98
CA SER A 70 3.28 1.70 -9.50
C SER A 70 3.63 2.67 -8.39
N VAL A 71 4.61 3.52 -8.68
CA VAL A 71 4.95 4.69 -7.87
C VAL A 71 4.99 5.91 -8.77
N TYR A 72 4.22 6.94 -8.42
CA TYR A 72 4.25 8.25 -9.05
C TYR A 72 4.93 9.21 -8.07
N ALA A 73 5.91 9.97 -8.51
CA ALA A 73 6.56 10.99 -7.69
C ALA A 73 6.66 12.32 -8.45
N ARG A 74 6.40 13.44 -7.78
CA ARG A 74 6.58 14.78 -8.37
C ARG A 74 8.05 15.18 -8.49
N ARG A 75 8.92 14.54 -7.72
CA ARG A 75 10.37 14.73 -7.77
C ARG A 75 11.02 13.67 -8.64
N GLU A 76 12.14 14.04 -9.23
CA GLU A 76 12.99 13.11 -9.98
C GLU A 76 13.47 11.97 -9.07
N LEU A 77 13.53 10.77 -9.65
CA LEU A 77 13.90 9.55 -8.94
C LEU A 77 15.43 9.41 -8.94
N GLU A 78 16.02 9.17 -7.77
CA GLU A 78 17.47 8.93 -7.62
C GLU A 78 17.83 7.45 -7.89
N GLY A 79 16.85 6.57 -7.88
CA GLY A 79 17.02 5.13 -8.05
C GLY A 79 15.68 4.43 -8.17
N VAL A 80 15.66 3.31 -8.87
CA VAL A 80 14.47 2.47 -9.09
C VAL A 80 14.85 1.01 -8.93
N ARG A 81 14.05 0.25 -8.19
CA ARG A 81 14.18 -1.21 -8.07
C ARG A 81 12.79 -1.85 -8.20
N VAL A 82 12.66 -2.74 -9.18
CA VAL A 82 11.45 -3.54 -9.40
C VAL A 82 11.68 -4.93 -8.81
N GLY A 83 10.74 -5.41 -8.01
CA GLY A 83 10.92 -6.63 -7.23
C GLY A 83 11.80 -6.43 -6.00
N PHE A 84 12.00 -7.51 -5.25
CA PHE A 84 12.73 -7.53 -4.00
C PHE A 84 13.78 -8.65 -3.95
N GLY A 85 14.15 -9.20 -5.10
CA GLY A 85 15.17 -10.24 -5.24
C GLY A 85 14.64 -11.67 -5.11
N SER A 86 13.31 -11.84 -5.17
CA SER A 86 12.66 -13.13 -5.06
C SER A 86 12.57 -13.83 -6.41
N SER A 87 13.01 -15.08 -6.48
CA SER A 87 12.83 -15.91 -7.68
C SER A 87 11.37 -16.27 -7.96
N GLU A 88 10.54 -16.39 -6.92
CA GLU A 88 9.10 -16.67 -7.04
C GLU A 88 8.30 -15.41 -7.38
N PHE A 89 8.63 -14.27 -6.76
CA PHE A 89 7.73 -13.11 -6.73
C PHE A 89 8.15 -11.91 -7.59
N ASP A 90 9.39 -11.79 -8.06
CA ASP A 90 9.80 -10.59 -8.81
C ASP A 90 9.02 -10.40 -10.13
N GLY A 91 8.58 -11.50 -10.76
CA GLY A 91 7.72 -11.47 -11.95
C GLY A 91 6.22 -11.24 -11.67
N SER A 92 5.82 -11.20 -10.41
CA SER A 92 4.40 -11.13 -10.01
C SER A 92 3.83 -9.71 -9.95
N GLY A 93 4.67 -8.68 -10.15
CA GLY A 93 4.24 -7.27 -10.16
C GLY A 93 3.68 -6.81 -8.82
N ARG A 94 4.31 -7.26 -7.72
CA ARG A 94 3.84 -7.02 -6.34
C ARG A 94 4.67 -6.02 -5.54
N TYR A 95 5.84 -5.64 -6.05
CA TYR A 95 6.69 -4.67 -5.35
C TYR A 95 7.52 -3.85 -6.34
N VAL A 96 7.56 -2.55 -6.08
CA VAL A 96 8.49 -1.61 -6.71
C VAL A 96 8.86 -0.54 -5.69
N GLU A 97 10.09 -0.08 -5.71
CA GLU A 97 10.53 1.03 -4.90
C GLU A 97 11.37 2.03 -5.68
N VAL A 98 11.31 3.27 -5.19
CA VAL A 98 12.06 4.40 -5.75
C VAL A 98 12.81 5.11 -4.65
N ASP A 99 14.01 5.58 -4.97
CA ASP A 99 14.76 6.47 -4.11
C ASP A 99 14.43 7.93 -4.45
N LEU A 100 14.17 8.70 -3.40
CA LEU A 100 13.98 10.14 -3.43
C LEU A 100 14.97 10.77 -2.43
N PRO A 101 15.20 12.09 -2.50
CA PRO A 101 16.01 12.78 -1.51
C PRO A 101 15.54 12.49 -0.07
N GLY A 102 16.36 11.77 0.69
CA GLY A 102 16.13 11.42 2.09
C GLY A 102 15.12 10.30 2.39
N VAL A 103 14.53 9.64 1.37
CA VAL A 103 13.58 8.53 1.59
C VAL A 103 13.54 7.54 0.42
N THR A 104 13.51 6.24 0.72
CA THR A 104 13.12 5.20 -0.23
C THR A 104 11.64 4.89 -0.03
N VAL A 105 10.83 4.97 -1.09
CA VAL A 105 9.38 4.69 -1.04
C VAL A 105 9.06 3.45 -1.87
N GLY A 106 8.49 2.44 -1.23
CA GLY A 106 8.00 1.21 -1.85
C GLY A 106 6.48 1.21 -2.02
N SER A 107 6.00 0.64 -3.13
CA SER A 107 4.60 0.28 -3.37
C SER A 107 4.47 -1.24 -3.35
N LEU A 108 3.79 -1.76 -2.34
CA LEU A 108 3.58 -3.18 -2.07
C LEU A 108 2.13 -3.59 -2.36
N TYR A 109 1.97 -4.71 -3.07
CA TYR A 109 0.71 -5.44 -3.15
C TYR A 109 0.92 -6.88 -2.66
N LEU A 110 0.75 -7.09 -1.36
CA LEU A 110 0.90 -8.38 -0.72
C LEU A 110 -0.20 -9.33 -1.23
N PRO A 111 0.09 -10.61 -1.53
CA PRO A 111 -0.94 -11.54 -2.00
C PRO A 111 -2.19 -11.59 -1.10
N SER A 112 -3.36 -11.49 -1.70
CA SER A 112 -4.61 -11.90 -1.04
C SER A 112 -4.61 -13.42 -0.87
N GLY A 113 -5.10 -13.94 0.26
CA GLY A 113 -5.17 -15.37 0.53
C GLY A 113 -6.60 -15.91 0.59
N GLU A 114 -6.71 -17.23 0.61
CA GLU A 114 -7.96 -17.94 0.86
C GLU A 114 -7.64 -19.24 1.60
N VAL A 115 -8.14 -19.37 2.84
CA VAL A 115 -7.80 -20.47 3.75
C VAL A 115 -8.02 -21.83 3.10
N GLY A 116 -7.01 -22.71 3.18
CA GLY A 116 -7.08 -24.06 2.62
C GLY A 116 -6.88 -24.13 1.11
N THR A 117 -6.26 -23.11 0.50
CA THR A 117 -5.94 -23.06 -0.93
C THR A 117 -4.50 -22.64 -1.15
N ASP A 118 -3.95 -22.96 -2.33
CA ASP A 118 -2.60 -22.55 -2.76
C ASP A 118 -2.37 -21.03 -2.68
N ARG A 119 -3.43 -20.21 -2.68
CA ARG A 119 -3.31 -18.75 -2.53
C ARG A 119 -2.90 -18.33 -1.12
N GLN A 120 -3.37 -19.04 -0.10
CA GLN A 120 -2.91 -18.80 1.26
C GLN A 120 -1.45 -19.24 1.40
N ASP A 121 -1.09 -20.38 0.80
CA ASP A 121 0.29 -20.86 0.81
C ASP A 121 1.24 -19.89 0.07
N GLU A 122 0.83 -19.31 -1.07
CA GLU A 122 1.54 -18.24 -1.78
C GLU A 122 1.75 -17.02 -0.89
N LYS A 123 0.68 -16.58 -0.20
CA LYS A 123 0.74 -15.45 0.74
C LYS A 123 1.74 -15.70 1.86
N GLU A 124 1.74 -16.89 2.44
CA GLU A 124 2.65 -17.28 3.51
C GLU A 124 4.11 -17.32 3.06
N ARG A 125 4.41 -17.86 1.86
CA ARG A 125 5.76 -17.80 1.28
C ARG A 125 6.21 -16.37 1.01
N PHE A 126 5.32 -15.53 0.46
CA PHE A 126 5.62 -14.11 0.25
C PHE A 126 5.96 -13.42 1.57
N MET A 127 5.15 -13.60 2.61
CA MET A 127 5.40 -13.07 3.95
C MET A 127 6.75 -13.53 4.51
N ALA A 128 7.10 -14.81 4.32
CA ALA A 128 8.35 -15.37 4.80
C ALA A 128 9.59 -14.76 4.12
N GLU A 129 9.54 -14.53 2.81
CA GLU A 129 10.64 -13.89 2.06
C GLU A 129 10.71 -12.37 2.25
N PHE A 130 9.55 -11.72 2.40
CA PHE A 130 9.49 -10.26 2.46
C PHE A 130 9.94 -9.70 3.81
N LEU A 131 9.78 -10.44 4.92
CA LEU A 131 10.24 -9.97 6.23
C LEU A 131 11.78 -9.77 6.31
N PRO A 132 12.63 -10.72 5.88
CA PRO A 132 14.07 -10.47 5.72
C PRO A 132 14.37 -9.28 4.82
N TYR A 133 13.67 -9.15 3.69
CA TYR A 133 13.84 -8.03 2.79
C TYR A 133 13.55 -6.68 3.45
N LEU A 134 12.52 -6.58 4.29
CA LEU A 134 12.23 -5.33 5.03
C LEU A 134 13.39 -4.92 5.93
N LYS A 135 14.11 -5.88 6.53
CA LYS A 135 15.31 -5.62 7.34
C LYS A 135 16.44 -5.07 6.46
N GLU A 136 16.71 -5.72 5.33
CA GLU A 136 17.72 -5.28 4.37
C GLU A 136 17.39 -3.90 3.76
N LEU A 137 16.13 -3.64 3.43
CA LEU A 137 15.67 -2.35 2.93
C LEU A 137 15.98 -1.23 3.92
N ARG A 138 15.67 -1.45 5.20
CA ARG A 138 15.96 -0.48 6.27
C ARG A 138 17.45 -0.17 6.34
N GLU A 139 18.29 -1.21 6.34
CA GLU A 139 19.75 -1.08 6.41
C GLU A 139 20.32 -0.36 5.18
N ARG A 140 19.85 -0.74 3.99
CA ARG A 140 20.25 -0.11 2.72
C ARG A 140 19.83 1.36 2.66
N ALA A 141 18.60 1.67 3.05
CA ALA A 141 18.11 3.06 3.09
C ALA A 141 18.99 3.89 4.03
N ALA A 142 19.24 3.40 5.25
CA ALA A 142 20.07 4.09 6.23
C ALA A 142 21.52 4.30 5.73
N ALA A 143 22.13 3.29 5.09
CA ALA A 143 23.45 3.40 4.49
C ALA A 143 23.52 4.45 3.37
N GLY A 144 22.39 4.67 2.66
CA GLY A 144 22.23 5.72 1.66
C GLY A 144 21.80 7.08 2.23
N GLY A 145 21.72 7.24 3.56
CA GLY A 145 21.24 8.48 4.20
C GLY A 145 19.74 8.73 4.00
N ARG A 146 18.95 7.66 3.83
CA ARG A 146 17.50 7.71 3.60
C ARG A 146 16.75 6.98 4.72
N GLU A 147 15.52 7.41 4.95
CA GLU A 147 14.51 6.63 5.65
C GLU A 147 13.85 5.62 4.69
N ALA A 148 13.14 4.61 5.19
CA ALA A 148 12.35 3.70 4.36
C ALA A 148 10.85 3.83 4.66
N LEU A 149 10.05 3.84 3.60
CA LEU A 149 8.59 3.90 3.65
C LEU A 149 8.00 2.84 2.72
N VAL A 150 7.33 1.84 3.28
CA VAL A 150 6.61 0.83 2.49
C VAL A 150 5.13 1.12 2.57
N CYS A 151 4.60 1.60 1.46
CA CYS A 151 3.20 1.88 1.24
C CYS A 151 2.55 0.69 0.55
N GLY A 152 1.30 0.39 0.86
CA GLY A 152 0.58 -0.56 0.03
C GLY A 152 -0.64 -1.19 0.64
N ASP A 153 -1.20 -2.13 -0.11
CA ASP A 153 -2.21 -3.08 0.35
C ASP A 153 -1.48 -4.33 0.87
N TRP A 154 -1.49 -4.47 2.18
CA TRP A 154 -0.85 -5.57 2.90
C TRP A 154 -1.78 -6.78 3.02
N ASN A 155 -3.05 -6.67 2.61
CA ASN A 155 -4.06 -7.72 2.70
C ASN A 155 -4.18 -8.34 4.11
N ILE A 156 -3.83 -7.60 5.17
CA ILE A 156 -3.86 -8.05 6.57
C ILE A 156 -4.32 -6.91 7.47
N ALA A 157 -5.33 -7.13 8.28
CA ALA A 157 -5.71 -6.26 9.40
C ALA A 157 -4.95 -6.75 10.66
N HIS A 158 -4.29 -5.86 11.40
CA HIS A 158 -3.39 -6.26 12.50
C HIS A 158 -4.16 -6.54 13.80
N GLN A 159 -4.97 -5.57 14.24
CA GLN A 159 -5.65 -5.57 15.53
C GLN A 159 -7.17 -5.70 15.35
N GLU A 160 -7.88 -6.02 16.43
CA GLU A 160 -9.36 -6.07 16.42
C GLU A 160 -9.99 -4.74 16.00
N ALA A 161 -9.31 -3.62 16.30
CA ALA A 161 -9.70 -2.28 15.87
C ALA A 161 -9.63 -2.11 14.34
N ASP A 162 -8.88 -2.93 13.62
CA ASP A 162 -8.58 -2.77 12.19
C ASP A 162 -9.65 -3.38 11.27
N LEU A 163 -10.72 -3.95 11.82
CA LEU A 163 -11.86 -4.41 11.03
C LEU A 163 -13.14 -4.43 11.86
N LYS A 164 -14.26 -4.01 11.25
CA LYS A 164 -15.53 -3.87 11.98
C LYS A 164 -16.02 -5.17 12.61
N ASN A 165 -15.95 -6.27 11.86
CA ASN A 165 -16.53 -7.57 12.22
C ASN A 165 -15.46 -8.59 12.62
N TRP A 166 -14.48 -8.19 13.43
CA TRP A 166 -13.30 -9.01 13.76
C TRP A 166 -13.65 -10.41 14.28
N LYS A 167 -14.66 -10.53 15.16
CA LYS A 167 -15.05 -11.81 15.79
C LYS A 167 -15.32 -12.92 14.77
N ALA A 168 -16.02 -12.59 13.69
CA ALA A 168 -16.41 -13.53 12.65
C ALA A 168 -15.28 -13.81 11.63
N ASN A 169 -14.24 -12.98 11.60
CA ASN A 169 -13.19 -13.03 10.59
C ASN A 169 -11.86 -13.61 11.09
N GLN A 170 -11.75 -14.02 12.36
CA GLN A 170 -10.55 -14.65 12.93
C GLN A 170 -10.08 -15.93 12.22
N LYS A 171 -10.93 -16.52 11.37
CA LYS A 171 -10.62 -17.73 10.58
C LYS A 171 -10.63 -17.43 9.07
N LYS A 172 -10.48 -16.17 8.68
CA LYS A 172 -10.47 -15.72 7.29
C LYS A 172 -9.11 -15.08 7.00
N SER A 173 -8.60 -15.33 5.79
CA SER A 173 -7.40 -14.65 5.30
C SER A 173 -7.57 -13.14 5.40
N GLY A 174 -6.51 -12.48 5.83
CA GLY A 174 -6.46 -11.08 6.21
C GLY A 174 -6.68 -10.82 7.70
N PHE A 175 -7.10 -11.80 8.50
CA PHE A 175 -7.18 -11.67 9.96
C PHE A 175 -6.84 -12.98 10.69
N LEU A 176 -6.08 -13.87 10.06
CA LEU A 176 -5.61 -15.09 10.71
C LEU A 176 -4.60 -14.76 11.82
N PRO A 177 -4.53 -15.57 12.90
CA PRO A 177 -3.55 -15.36 13.97
C PRO A 177 -2.11 -15.24 13.47
N GLU A 178 -1.71 -16.08 12.52
CA GLU A 178 -0.38 -16.13 11.90
C GLU A 178 -0.07 -14.89 11.06
N GLU A 179 -1.04 -14.35 10.32
CA GLU A 179 -0.87 -13.12 9.53
C GLU A 179 -0.71 -11.91 10.45
N ARG A 180 -1.50 -11.84 11.53
CA ARG A 180 -1.42 -10.79 12.55
C ARG A 180 -0.09 -10.86 13.30
N ALA A 181 0.34 -12.07 13.67
CA ALA A 181 1.63 -12.28 14.31
C ALA A 181 2.78 -11.87 13.39
N TRP A 182 2.68 -12.15 12.08
CA TRP A 182 3.67 -11.71 11.10
C TRP A 182 3.78 -10.18 11.01
N LEU A 183 2.66 -9.45 11.00
CA LEU A 183 2.71 -7.98 11.10
C LEU A 183 3.37 -7.51 12.40
N GLY A 184 3.09 -8.17 13.54
CA GLY A 184 3.80 -7.93 14.80
C GLY A 184 5.33 -8.05 14.63
N ARG A 185 5.81 -9.09 13.94
CA ARG A 185 7.23 -9.28 13.64
C ARG A 185 7.80 -8.21 12.71
N VAL A 186 7.02 -7.68 11.77
CA VAL A 186 7.44 -6.52 10.95
C VAL A 186 7.73 -5.31 11.83
N PHE A 187 6.85 -5.03 12.81
CA PHE A 187 7.04 -3.89 13.71
C PHE A 187 8.14 -4.11 14.74
N GLU A 188 8.26 -5.31 15.29
CA GLU A 188 9.20 -5.62 16.36
C GLU A 188 10.59 -6.00 15.83
N GLU A 189 10.67 -6.97 14.91
CA GLU A 189 11.96 -7.49 14.44
C GLU A 189 12.56 -6.65 13.30
N ALA A 190 11.73 -6.17 12.37
CA ALA A 190 12.19 -5.29 11.30
C ALA A 190 12.19 -3.81 11.71
N ALA A 191 11.74 -3.50 12.93
CA ALA A 191 11.71 -2.18 13.57
C ALA A 191 11.07 -1.10 12.68
N TYR A 192 9.92 -1.42 12.10
CA TYR A 192 9.07 -0.45 11.42
C TYR A 192 7.93 0.02 12.33
N VAL A 193 7.28 1.11 11.93
CA VAL A 193 6.15 1.71 12.61
C VAL A 193 4.96 1.80 11.66
N ASP A 194 3.80 1.32 12.11
CA ASP A 194 2.51 1.61 11.48
C ASP A 194 2.13 3.07 11.73
N VAL A 195 2.30 3.92 10.72
CA VAL A 195 2.19 5.37 10.88
C VAL A 195 0.74 5.80 11.16
N VAL A 196 -0.24 5.13 10.55
CA VAL A 196 -1.66 5.48 10.74
C VAL A 196 -2.08 5.13 12.17
N ARG A 197 -1.71 3.95 12.67
CA ARG A 197 -1.99 3.54 14.05
C ARG A 197 -1.26 4.40 15.08
N ALA A 198 -0.02 4.82 14.80
CA ALA A 198 0.73 5.70 15.68
C ALA A 198 0.06 7.08 15.85
N LEU A 199 -0.55 7.62 14.79
CA LEU A 199 -1.28 8.89 14.84
C LEU A 199 -2.70 8.77 15.40
N HIS A 200 -3.31 7.58 15.30
CA HIS A 200 -4.68 7.32 15.71
C HIS A 200 -4.79 6.07 16.60
N PRO A 201 -4.12 6.04 17.78
CA PRO A 201 -4.00 4.82 18.59
C PRO A 201 -5.35 4.27 19.05
N ASP A 202 -6.27 5.14 19.45
CA ASP A 202 -7.56 4.77 20.07
C ASP A 202 -8.74 4.71 19.07
N VAL A 203 -8.45 4.80 17.77
CA VAL A 203 -9.48 4.85 16.72
C VAL A 203 -9.74 3.45 16.16
N ALA A 204 -11.00 3.01 16.13
CA ALA A 204 -11.39 1.85 15.33
C ALA A 204 -11.28 2.21 13.84
N GLY A 205 -10.55 1.41 13.07
CA GLY A 205 -10.04 1.82 11.77
C GLY A 205 -8.90 2.85 11.91
N PRO A 206 -8.89 3.94 11.12
CA PRO A 206 -9.79 4.20 9.99
C PRO A 206 -9.64 3.09 8.94
N TYR A 207 -10.77 2.55 8.48
CA TYR A 207 -10.76 1.48 7.48
C TYR A 207 -10.39 2.05 6.12
N SER A 208 -9.76 1.23 5.28
CA SER A 208 -9.29 1.59 3.95
C SER A 208 -9.96 0.77 2.85
N TRP A 209 -10.57 -0.37 3.17
CA TRP A 209 -11.23 -1.26 2.23
C TRP A 209 -12.66 -1.62 2.64
N TRP A 210 -13.57 -1.65 1.66
CA TRP A 210 -14.94 -2.16 1.82
C TRP A 210 -15.40 -2.92 0.58
N SER A 211 -15.90 -4.14 0.81
CA SER A 211 -16.47 -4.96 -0.26
C SER A 211 -17.50 -4.18 -1.08
N TYR A 212 -17.48 -4.37 -2.40
CA TYR A 212 -18.57 -3.93 -3.28
C TYR A 212 -19.89 -4.66 -2.99
N ARG A 213 -19.85 -5.83 -2.33
CA ARG A 213 -21.03 -6.66 -2.07
C ARG A 213 -21.80 -6.15 -0.86
N GLY A 214 -23.13 -6.12 -1.00
CA GLY A 214 -24.04 -5.73 0.07
C GLY A 214 -23.85 -4.27 0.49
N ARG A 215 -24.08 -3.98 1.77
CA ARG A 215 -24.02 -2.62 2.35
C ARG A 215 -22.77 -2.39 3.19
N ALA A 216 -21.66 -3.06 2.84
CA ALA A 216 -20.43 -2.98 3.63
C ALA A 216 -19.90 -1.55 3.71
N PHE A 217 -19.94 -0.81 2.59
CA PHE A 217 -19.57 0.59 2.57
C PHE A 217 -20.53 1.45 3.40
N ASP A 218 -21.83 1.38 3.18
CA ASP A 218 -22.81 2.25 3.85
C ASP A 218 -22.82 2.07 5.37
N ASN A 219 -22.64 0.83 5.83
CA ASN A 219 -22.60 0.49 7.25
C ASN A 219 -21.19 0.61 7.88
N ASP A 220 -20.22 1.08 7.10
CA ASP A 220 -18.81 1.16 7.48
C ASP A 220 -18.24 -0.17 8.05
N ALA A 221 -18.64 -1.28 7.43
CA ALA A 221 -18.13 -2.62 7.73
C ALA A 221 -16.81 -2.88 6.97
N GLY A 222 -15.83 -2.02 7.23
CA GLY A 222 -14.55 -1.99 6.53
C GLY A 222 -13.42 -2.75 7.23
N TRP A 223 -12.29 -2.79 6.52
CA TRP A 223 -11.02 -3.33 6.97
C TRP A 223 -9.92 -2.29 6.73
N ARG A 224 -8.95 -2.20 7.64
CA ARG A 224 -7.72 -1.42 7.47
C ARG A 224 -6.62 -2.39 7.05
N ILE A 225 -6.40 -2.48 5.75
CA ILE A 225 -5.41 -3.37 5.13
C ILE A 225 -4.40 -2.60 4.28
N ASP A 226 -4.61 -1.30 4.10
CA ASP A 226 -3.68 -0.41 3.42
C ASP A 226 -2.86 0.36 4.46
N TYR A 227 -1.54 0.29 4.34
CA TYR A 227 -0.62 0.86 5.33
C TYR A 227 0.42 1.76 4.68
N GLN A 228 0.91 2.69 5.49
CA GLN A 228 2.22 3.31 5.33
C GLN A 228 3.07 2.88 6.52
N ILE A 229 3.99 1.94 6.28
CA ILE A 229 4.88 1.37 7.29
C ILE A 229 6.26 2.00 7.11
N ALA A 230 6.71 2.74 8.11
CA ALA A 230 7.88 3.61 8.01
C ALA A 230 8.97 3.24 9.01
N THR A 231 10.22 3.57 8.71
CA THR A 231 11.28 3.58 9.71
C THR A 231 10.98 4.60 10.82
N PRO A 232 11.49 4.40 12.05
CA PRO A 232 11.09 5.23 13.19
C PRO A 232 11.37 6.72 13.02
N GLY A 233 12.47 7.09 12.34
CA GLY A 233 12.83 8.49 12.08
C GLY A 233 11.80 9.19 11.19
N LEU A 234 11.37 8.56 10.11
CA LEU A 234 10.28 9.07 9.27
C LEU A 234 8.94 9.06 9.99
N ALA A 235 8.61 7.98 10.71
CA ALA A 235 7.36 7.86 11.45
C ALA A 235 7.20 8.96 12.51
N GLY A 236 8.27 9.30 13.23
CA GLY A 236 8.29 10.39 14.22
C GLY A 236 8.05 11.79 13.62
N ARG A 237 8.15 11.94 12.30
CA ARG A 237 7.82 13.17 11.58
C ARG A 237 6.39 13.20 11.05
N ALA A 238 5.63 12.11 11.15
CA ALA A 238 4.26 12.10 10.68
C ALA A 238 3.40 13.07 11.51
N VAL A 239 2.67 13.96 10.84
CA VAL A 239 1.85 15.01 11.49
C VAL A 239 0.36 14.84 11.24
N LYS A 240 -0.02 14.10 10.20
CA LYS A 240 -1.42 13.85 9.82
C LYS A 240 -1.54 12.59 8.99
N ALA A 241 -2.55 11.77 9.28
CA ALA A 241 -2.95 10.64 8.46
C ALA A 241 -4.48 10.70 8.23
N VAL A 242 -4.92 10.49 7.00
CA VAL A 242 -6.33 10.52 6.60
C VAL A 242 -6.60 9.37 5.63
N VAL A 243 -7.76 8.72 5.78
CA VAL A 243 -8.33 7.89 4.73
C VAL A 243 -9.35 8.73 3.96
N GLU A 244 -9.13 8.91 2.67
CA GLU A 244 -9.98 9.70 1.76
C GLU A 244 -11.18 8.88 1.28
N ARG A 245 -11.99 8.42 2.24
CA ARG A 245 -13.21 7.65 1.97
C ARG A 245 -14.19 8.51 1.19
N ALA A 246 -14.71 7.97 0.08
CA ALA A 246 -15.74 8.63 -0.73
C ALA A 246 -16.99 8.96 0.10
N ALA A 247 -17.69 10.05 -0.23
CA ALA A 247 -18.86 10.47 0.54
C ALA A 247 -20.08 9.53 0.35
N ALA A 248 -20.16 8.86 -0.80
CA ALA A 248 -21.20 7.91 -1.14
C ALA A 248 -20.64 6.70 -1.91
N TYR A 249 -21.38 5.58 -1.88
CA TYR A 249 -20.96 4.31 -2.51
C TYR A 249 -20.66 4.43 -4.00
N ASP A 250 -21.49 5.19 -4.73
CA ASP A 250 -21.41 5.38 -6.18
C ASP A 250 -20.28 6.33 -6.62
N GLN A 251 -19.72 7.10 -5.68
CA GLN A 251 -18.58 7.98 -5.92
C GLN A 251 -17.21 7.26 -5.82
N ARG A 252 -17.23 5.98 -5.46
CA ARG A 252 -16.02 5.14 -5.40
C ARG A 252 -15.51 4.78 -6.77
N TRP A 253 -14.20 4.94 -6.96
CA TRP A 253 -13.49 4.42 -8.13
C TRP A 253 -12.70 3.13 -7.83
N SER A 254 -12.55 2.77 -6.55
CA SER A 254 -12.00 1.50 -6.06
C SER A 254 -12.80 0.98 -4.85
N ASP A 255 -12.63 -0.29 -4.48
CA ASP A 255 -13.04 -0.81 -3.17
C ASP A 255 -12.11 -0.41 -2.03
N HIS A 256 -10.94 0.15 -2.36
CA HIS A 256 -10.09 0.83 -1.41
C HIS A 256 -10.27 2.36 -1.48
N ALA A 257 -9.95 3.03 -0.39
CA ALA A 257 -9.85 4.48 -0.30
C ALA A 257 -8.37 4.89 -0.15
N PRO A 258 -7.94 6.03 -0.72
CA PRO A 258 -6.58 6.53 -0.53
C PRO A 258 -6.22 6.74 0.94
N VAL A 259 -5.04 6.27 1.34
CA VAL A 259 -4.46 6.49 2.66
C VAL A 259 -3.32 7.49 2.52
N THR A 260 -3.56 8.71 2.99
CA THR A 260 -2.68 9.87 2.81
C THR A 260 -2.05 10.28 4.12
N VAL A 261 -0.72 10.39 4.14
CA VAL A 261 0.06 10.77 5.30
C VAL A 261 0.97 11.95 4.95
N ALA A 262 0.98 12.94 5.83
CA ALA A 262 1.89 14.07 5.77
C ALA A 262 3.01 13.92 6.80
N TYR A 263 4.25 14.07 6.33
CA TYR A 263 5.48 14.01 7.10
C TYR A 263 6.14 15.40 7.14
N GLY A 264 6.45 15.86 8.35
CA GLY A 264 7.15 17.10 8.63
C GLY A 264 8.56 17.15 8.02
N PRO A 265 9.20 18.33 7.99
CA PRO A 265 10.56 18.47 7.47
C PRO A 265 11.56 17.59 8.24
N ALA A 266 12.64 17.19 7.57
CA ALA A 266 13.82 16.66 8.27
C ALA A 266 14.43 17.80 9.11
N HIS A 267 14.95 17.46 10.29
CA HIS A 267 15.65 18.40 11.18
C HIS A 267 17.03 18.78 10.63
#